data_AF-A0A7S2ADD2-F1
#
_entry.id   AF-A0A7S2ADD2-F1
#
_cell.length_a   1.000
_cell.length_b   1.000
_cell.length_c   1.000
_cell.angle_alpha   90.00
_cell.angle_beta   90.00
_cell.angle_gamma   90.00
#
_symmetry.space_group_name_H-M   'P 1'
#
loop_
_entity.id
_entity.type
_entity.pdbx_description
1 polymer ?
#
loop_
_entity_poly.entity_id
_entity_poly.type
_entity_poly.pdbx_seq_one_letter_code
_entity_poly.pdbx_strand_id
1 'polypeptide(L)'
;VELLLGDGTGRIKARHYMSGRQSGDLESLQAGTYVNVFGTVRTAPEVHFAVAGMSIVQSADEVSYHMIEAAYAAVKLQKGRTEAITPSPKKVPGAVENEFSPPKTEMPAAVAATSELQAESKTSLS
;
A
#
# COMPACT_ATOMS: atom_id res chain seq x y z
N VAL A 1 5.24 -4.84 -29.03
CA VAL A 1 5.75 -6.16 -29.48
C VAL A 1 5.20 -7.22 -28.54
N GLU A 2 4.71 -8.34 -29.08
CA GLU A 2 4.31 -9.51 -28.28
C GLU A 2 5.35 -10.62 -28.43
N LEU A 3 5.75 -11.22 -27.30
CA LEU A 3 6.75 -12.27 -27.22
C LEU A 3 6.21 -13.42 -26.39
N LEU A 4 6.72 -14.63 -26.62
CA LEU A 4 6.49 -15.77 -25.75
C LEU A 4 7.78 -16.08 -25.00
N LEU A 5 7.78 -15.86 -23.69
CA LEU A 5 8.94 -16.09 -22.84
C LEU A 5 8.83 -17.46 -22.16
N GLY A 6 9.94 -18.17 -22.04
CA GLY A 6 10.02 -19.42 -21.30
C GLY A 6 11.35 -19.52 -20.55
N ASP A 7 11.29 -19.87 -19.28
CA ASP A 7 12.42 -19.99 -18.36
C ASP A 7 12.69 -21.45 -17.92
N GLY A 8 11.98 -22.41 -18.53
CA GLY A 8 12.03 -23.82 -18.17
C GLY A 8 10.98 -24.25 -17.13
N THR A 9 10.31 -23.30 -16.45
CA THR A 9 9.22 -23.58 -15.50
C THR A 9 7.84 -23.44 -16.12
N GLY A 10 7.76 -22.77 -17.27
CA GLY A 10 6.53 -22.57 -18.03
C GLY A 10 6.76 -21.61 -19.19
N ARG A 11 5.66 -21.11 -19.75
CA ARG A 11 5.69 -20.04 -20.76
C ARG A 11 4.68 -18.97 -20.42
N ILE A 12 5.04 -17.71 -20.66
CA ILE A 12 4.16 -16.55 -20.45
C ILE A 12 4.18 -15.63 -21.67
N LYS A 13 2.99 -15.15 -22.06
CA LYS A 13 2.85 -14.10 -23.05
C LYS A 13 3.39 -12.79 -22.46
N ALA A 14 4.33 -12.16 -23.12
CA ALA A 14 4.91 -10.89 -22.71
C ALA A 14 4.55 -9.81 -23.73
N ARG A 15 4.13 -8.65 -23.23
CA ARG A 15 3.76 -7.49 -24.04
C ARG A 15 4.68 -6.33 -23.70
N HIS A 16 5.43 -5.89 -24.69
CA HIS A 16 6.27 -4.70 -24.59
C HIS A 16 5.57 -3.52 -25.28
N TYR A 17 5.14 -2.56 -24.47
CA TYR A 17 4.48 -1.33 -24.91
C TYR A 17 5.53 -0.23 -25.06
N MET A 18 6.19 -0.15 -26.22
CA MET A 18 7.14 0.92 -26.47
C MET A 18 6.41 2.23 -26.71
N SER A 19 6.76 3.27 -25.95
CA SER A 19 6.34 4.64 -26.20
C SER A 19 7.57 5.47 -26.61
N GLY A 20 7.91 5.45 -27.90
CA GLY A 20 8.97 6.29 -28.48
C GLY A 20 10.38 5.70 -28.47
N ARG A 21 11.10 5.99 -29.58
CA ARG A 21 12.47 5.61 -30.02
C ARG A 21 13.13 4.35 -29.43
N GLN A 22 13.40 3.42 -30.34
CA GLN A 22 13.97 2.09 -30.14
C GLN A 22 15.25 2.07 -29.30
N SER A 23 15.27 1.24 -28.27
CA SER A 23 16.47 0.55 -27.82
C SER A 23 16.86 -0.47 -28.90
N GLY A 24 18.00 -0.28 -29.57
CA GLY A 24 18.46 -1.12 -30.69
C GLY A 24 18.52 -2.62 -30.38
N ASP A 25 18.57 -2.99 -29.10
CA ASP A 25 18.55 -4.38 -28.63
C ASP A 25 17.27 -5.14 -28.99
N LEU A 26 16.14 -4.45 -29.21
CA LEU A 26 14.89 -5.08 -29.65
C LEU A 26 14.87 -5.42 -31.14
N GLU A 27 15.61 -4.68 -31.97
CA GLU A 27 15.69 -4.94 -33.41
C GLU A 27 16.53 -6.17 -33.73
N SER A 28 17.49 -6.50 -32.86
CA SER A 28 18.35 -7.69 -32.99
C SER A 28 17.77 -8.95 -32.33
N LEU A 29 16.60 -8.85 -31.68
CA LEU A 29 16.02 -9.96 -30.93
C LEU A 29 15.55 -11.08 -31.87
N GLN A 30 16.07 -12.29 -31.66
CA GLN A 30 15.69 -13.48 -32.42
C GLN A 30 15.08 -14.55 -31.52
N ALA A 31 14.34 -15.49 -32.14
CA ALA A 31 13.83 -16.64 -31.41
C ALA A 31 15.00 -17.47 -30.87
N GLY A 32 14.94 -17.82 -29.58
CA GLY A 32 16.01 -18.54 -28.88
C GLY A 32 17.04 -17.63 -28.19
N THR A 33 16.96 -16.31 -28.38
CA THR A 33 17.79 -15.37 -27.61
C THR A 33 17.35 -15.33 -26.15
N TYR A 34 18.31 -15.47 -25.23
CA TYR A 34 18.08 -15.26 -23.81
C TYR A 34 18.03 -13.77 -23.49
N VAL A 35 17.03 -13.37 -22.71
CA VAL A 35 16.80 -11.99 -22.33
C VAL A 35 16.54 -11.90 -20.84
N ASN A 36 17.00 -10.80 -20.24
CA ASN A 36 16.53 -10.37 -18.94
C ASN A 36 15.35 -9.41 -19.16
N VAL A 37 14.26 -9.62 -18.44
CA VAL A 37 13.05 -8.79 -18.54
C VAL A 37 12.58 -8.40 -17.15
N PHE A 38 12.11 -7.16 -17.01
CA PHE A 38 11.45 -6.72 -15.79
C PHE A 38 10.17 -5.95 -16.14
N GLY A 39 9.20 -5.99 -15.24
CA GLY A 39 7.86 -5.51 -15.53
C GLY A 39 6.85 -6.00 -14.51
N THR A 40 5.59 -6.05 -14.95
CA THR A 40 4.46 -6.39 -14.08
C THR A 40 3.65 -7.53 -14.66
N VAL A 41 3.23 -8.47 -13.83
CA VAL A 41 2.24 -9.49 -14.23
C VAL A 41 0.86 -8.87 -14.15
N ARG A 42 0.12 -8.88 -15.26
CA ARG A 42 -1.27 -8.45 -15.35
C ARG A 42 -2.15 -9.68 -15.52
N THR A 43 -3.30 -9.70 -14.85
CA THR A 43 -4.25 -10.81 -14.90
C THR A 43 -5.49 -10.52 -15.76
N ALA A 44 -5.71 -9.25 -16.12
CA ALA A 44 -6.78 -8.81 -16.99
C ALA A 44 -6.22 -7.97 -18.16
N PRO A 45 -6.80 -8.05 -19.37
CA PRO A 45 -7.91 -8.94 -19.79
C PRO A 45 -7.52 -10.43 -19.95
N GLU A 46 -6.23 -10.73 -20.01
CA GLU A 46 -5.65 -12.08 -19.99
C GLU A 46 -4.38 -12.03 -19.13
N VAL A 47 -3.93 -13.17 -18.58
CA VAL A 47 -2.64 -13.25 -17.89
C VAL A 47 -1.50 -12.99 -18.87
N HIS A 48 -0.79 -11.89 -18.67
CA HIS A 48 0.40 -11.54 -19.47
C HIS A 48 1.42 -10.75 -18.64
N PHE A 49 2.67 -10.79 -19.07
CA PHE A 49 3.73 -10.00 -18.51
C PHE A 49 3.87 -8.68 -19.28
N ALA A 50 3.50 -7.56 -18.65
CA ALA A 50 3.72 -6.23 -19.22
C ALA A 50 5.18 -5.82 -18.98
N VAL A 51 5.99 -5.92 -20.03
CA VAL A 51 7.43 -5.62 -20.00
C VAL A 51 7.62 -4.12 -19.87
N ALA A 52 8.37 -3.69 -18.86
CA ALA A 52 8.81 -2.31 -18.67
C ALA A 52 10.19 -2.07 -19.30
N GLY A 53 11.05 -3.08 -19.28
CA GLY A 53 12.34 -3.05 -19.95
C GLY A 53 12.89 -4.46 -20.16
N MET A 54 13.83 -4.56 -21.09
CA MET A 54 14.54 -5.81 -21.40
C MET A 54 15.96 -5.54 -21.84
N SER A 55 16.83 -6.52 -21.66
CA SER A 55 18.20 -6.54 -22.18
C SER A 55 18.57 -7.94 -22.65
N ILE A 56 19.43 -8.04 -23.66
CA ILE A 56 19.97 -9.33 -24.10
C ILE A 56 20.96 -9.83 -23.05
N VAL A 57 20.86 -11.12 -22.72
CA VAL A 57 21.80 -11.80 -21.81
C VAL A 57 23.14 -11.97 -22.52
N GLN A 58 24.23 -11.56 -21.88
CA GLN A 58 25.57 -11.59 -22.48
C GLN A 58 26.36 -12.85 -22.11
N SER A 59 26.05 -13.48 -20.97
CA SER A 59 26.67 -14.75 -20.56
C SER A 59 25.68 -15.73 -19.91
N ALA A 60 26.03 -17.02 -19.94
CA ALA A 60 25.23 -18.06 -19.28
C ALA A 60 25.21 -17.94 -17.74
N ASP A 61 26.20 -17.24 -17.17
CA ASP A 61 26.28 -17.02 -15.72
C ASP A 61 25.13 -16.13 -15.23
N GLU A 62 24.66 -15.18 -16.05
CA GLU A 62 23.50 -14.33 -15.73
C GLU A 62 22.23 -15.15 -15.53
N VAL A 63 22.03 -16.18 -16.38
CA VAL A 63 20.88 -17.09 -16.27
C VAL A 63 20.99 -17.90 -14.99
N SER A 64 22.17 -18.45 -14.72
CA SER A 64 22.43 -19.26 -13.52
C SER A 64 22.23 -18.44 -12.24
N TYR A 65 22.74 -17.21 -12.24
CA TYR A 65 22.56 -16.27 -11.14
C TYR A 65 21.08 -15.95 -10.90
N HIS A 66 20.32 -15.68 -11.97
CA HIS A 66 18.90 -15.39 -11.87
C HIS A 66 18.11 -16.56 -11.26
N MET A 67 18.44 -17.80 -11.62
CA MET A 67 17.80 -18.99 -11.04
C MET A 67 18.06 -19.13 -9.53
N ILE A 68 19.29 -18.85 -9.10
CA ILE A 68 19.66 -18.86 -7.68
C ILE A 68 18.90 -17.75 -6.94
N GLU A 69 18.86 -16.54 -7.51
CA GLU A 69 18.17 -15.40 -6.93
C GLU A 69 16.66 -15.64 -6.81
N ALA A 70 16.03 -16.19 -7.85
CA ALA A 70 14.61 -16.51 -7.86
C ALA A 70 14.26 -17.56 -6.79
N ALA A 71 15.05 -18.64 -6.70
CA ALA A 71 14.86 -19.66 -5.68
C ALA A 71 15.03 -19.10 -4.27
N TYR A 72 16.07 -18.29 -4.04
CA TYR A 72 16.31 -17.64 -2.77
C TYR A 72 15.18 -16.69 -2.37
N ALA A 73 14.73 -15.84 -3.30
CA ALA A 73 13.62 -14.92 -3.09
C ALA A 73 12.33 -15.68 -2.74
N ALA A 74 12.02 -16.77 -3.44
CA ALA A 74 10.86 -17.61 -3.16
C ALA A 74 10.91 -18.19 -1.73
N VAL A 75 12.05 -18.77 -1.32
CA VAL A 75 12.23 -19.30 0.05
C VAL A 75 12.10 -18.19 1.09
N LYS A 76 12.66 -17.01 0.82
CA LYS A 76 12.57 -15.86 1.73
C LYS A 76 11.13 -15.37 1.90
N LEU A 77 10.37 -15.28 0.81
CA LEU A 77 8.96 -14.87 0.83
C LEU A 77 8.08 -15.89 1.57
N GLN A 78 8.37 -17.19 1.44
CA GLN A 78 7.67 -18.23 2.19
C GLN A 78 7.93 -18.13 3.70
N LYS A 79 9.18 -17.92 4.11
CA LYS A 79 9.54 -17.76 5.54
C LYS A 79 8.93 -16.49 6.17
N GLY A 80 8.85 -15.40 5.40
CA GLY A 80 8.20 -14.15 5.81
C GLY A 80 6.68 -14.23 5.92
N ARG A 81 6.05 -15.33 5.46
CA ARG A 81 4.62 -15.61 5.57
C ARG A 81 4.30 -16.51 6.78
N THR A 82 5.13 -16.44 7.82
CA THR A 82 4.67 -16.84 9.16
C THR A 82 3.76 -15.70 9.60
N GLU A 83 2.46 -15.95 9.68
CA GLU A 83 1.46 -14.91 9.95
C GLU A 83 1.93 -13.97 11.07
N ALA A 84 1.81 -12.66 10.84
CA ALA A 84 1.84 -11.72 11.94
C ALA A 84 0.66 -12.12 12.84
N ILE A 85 0.95 -12.88 13.90
CA ILE A 85 0.09 -13.06 15.06
C ILE A 85 0.01 -11.68 15.68
N THR A 86 -0.82 -10.83 15.10
CA THR A 86 -1.29 -9.64 15.74
C THR A 86 -2.34 -10.18 16.70
N PRO A 87 -2.07 -10.26 18.02
CA PRO A 87 -3.09 -10.72 18.94
C PRO A 87 -4.27 -9.76 18.80
N SER A 88 -5.37 -10.26 18.24
CA SER A 88 -6.63 -9.53 18.23
C SER A 88 -6.93 -9.18 19.70
N PRO A 89 -7.25 -7.93 20.05
CA PRO A 89 -7.63 -7.62 21.42
C PRO A 89 -8.83 -8.48 21.78
N LYS A 90 -8.66 -9.43 22.71
CA LYS A 90 -9.77 -10.16 23.31
C LYS A 90 -10.74 -9.12 23.84
N LYS A 91 -11.93 -9.05 23.24
CA LYS A 91 -13.05 -8.31 23.82
C LYS A 91 -13.34 -8.98 25.16
N VAL A 92 -12.90 -8.37 26.25
CA VAL A 92 -13.31 -8.74 27.61
C VAL A 92 -14.82 -8.48 27.70
N PRO A 93 -15.67 -9.49 27.92
CA PRO A 93 -17.06 -9.24 28.24
C PRO A 93 -17.11 -8.80 29.70
N GLY A 94 -17.30 -7.50 29.92
CA GLY A 94 -17.40 -6.92 31.26
C GLY A 94 -16.70 -5.58 31.37
N ALA A 95 -17.05 -4.62 30.50
CA ALA A 95 -16.85 -3.22 30.84
C ALA A 95 -17.96 -2.85 31.84
N VAL A 96 -17.61 -2.92 33.13
CA VAL A 96 -18.40 -2.31 34.19
C VAL A 96 -18.37 -0.80 33.93
N GLU A 97 -19.54 -0.20 33.81
CA GLU A 97 -19.74 1.23 33.62
C GLU A 97 -19.14 1.98 34.83
N ASN A 98 -18.02 2.66 34.62
CA ASN A 98 -17.56 3.67 35.56
C ASN A 98 -18.35 4.96 35.28
N GLU A 99 -19.48 5.11 35.98
CA GLU A 99 -20.11 6.39 36.26
C GLU A 99 -19.11 7.26 37.05
N PHE A 100 -18.48 8.25 36.44
CA PHE A 100 -18.05 9.48 37.11
C PHE A 100 -17.70 10.55 36.07
N SER A 101 -18.73 11.19 35.52
CA SER A 101 -18.62 12.52 34.96
C SER A 101 -19.85 13.33 35.37
N PRO A 102 -19.68 14.53 35.97
CA PRO A 102 -20.80 15.28 36.54
C PRO A 102 -21.75 15.81 35.46
N PRO A 103 -23.05 15.92 35.77
CA PRO A 103 -24.08 16.19 34.77
C PRO A 103 -24.03 17.63 34.25
N LYS A 104 -24.16 17.75 32.94
CA LYS A 104 -24.35 19.02 32.22
C LYS A 104 -25.75 19.55 32.52
N THR A 105 -25.85 20.61 33.32
CA THR A 105 -27.11 21.32 33.58
C THR A 105 -27.49 22.18 32.37
N GLU A 106 -28.55 21.78 31.67
CA GLU A 106 -29.31 22.58 30.70
C GLU A 106 -30.62 23.01 31.41
N MET A 107 -30.90 24.29 31.66
CA MET A 107 -31.71 25.26 30.88
C MET A 107 -32.34 26.27 31.90
N PRO A 108 -33.07 27.37 31.55
CA PRO A 108 -33.56 27.81 30.24
C PRO A 108 -33.31 29.31 29.92
N ALA A 109 -33.67 29.70 28.68
CA ALA A 109 -33.80 31.08 28.23
C ALA A 109 -35.09 31.74 28.76
N ALA A 110 -34.99 32.98 29.26
CA ALA A 110 -36.06 33.97 29.21
C ALA A 110 -35.48 35.38 29.47
N VAL A 111 -35.44 36.19 28.41
CA VAL A 111 -35.24 37.64 28.46
C VAL A 111 -36.59 38.27 28.80
N ALA A 112 -36.68 39.10 29.84
CA ALA A 112 -37.40 40.38 29.82
C ALA A 112 -37.47 41.06 31.20
N ALA A 113 -37.50 42.40 31.13
CA ALA A 113 -38.08 43.37 32.07
C ALA A 113 -37.16 44.00 33.16
N THR A 114 -36.51 45.09 32.71
CA THR A 114 -36.37 46.41 33.34
C THR A 114 -37.32 46.77 34.49
N SER A 115 -36.76 47.33 35.57
CA SER A 115 -37.01 48.70 36.10
C SER A 115 -36.24 48.90 37.43
N GLU A 116 -35.40 49.93 37.53
CA GLU A 116 -35.58 51.12 38.40
C GLU A 116 -35.50 50.80 39.92
N LEU A 117 -34.71 51.45 40.79
CA LEU A 117 -34.48 52.87 41.05
C LEU A 117 -33.44 52.95 42.21
N GLN A 118 -32.60 54.00 42.23
CA GLN A 118 -32.15 54.81 43.39
C GLN A 118 -31.69 54.13 44.72
N ALA A 119 -30.77 54.65 45.52
CA ALA A 119 -29.93 55.83 45.56
C ALA A 119 -28.91 55.60 46.71
N GLU A 120 -27.74 56.22 46.57
CA GLU A 120 -26.96 56.91 47.61
C GLU A 120 -26.98 56.38 49.07
N SER A 121 -25.81 56.10 49.63
CA SER A 121 -25.08 57.09 50.47
C SER A 121 -23.97 56.46 51.32
N LYS A 122 -22.80 57.12 51.30
CA LYS A 122 -21.82 57.43 52.37
C LYS A 122 -21.57 56.35 53.43
N THR A 123 -20.33 55.97 53.77
CA THR A 123 -19.40 56.70 54.68
C THR A 123 -18.23 55.72 54.91
N SER A 124 -17.02 55.91 54.37
CA SER A 124 -15.86 56.67 54.90
C SER A 124 -15.26 56.19 56.23
N LEU A 125 -13.92 56.05 56.20
CA LEU A 125 -12.92 55.99 57.29
C LEU A 125 -12.81 54.66 58.06
N SER A 126 -11.61 54.15 58.36
CA SER A 126 -10.32 54.83 58.58
C SER A 126 -9.14 53.98 58.09
#